data_AF-A0A251XWL8-F1
#
_entry.id   AF-A0A251XWL8-F1
#
_cell.length_a   1.000
_cell.length_b   1.000
_cell.length_c   1.000
_cell.angle_alpha   90.00
_cell.angle_beta   90.00
_cell.angle_gamma   90.00
#
_symmetry.space_group_name_H-M   'P 1'
#
loop_
_entity.id
_entity.type
_entity.pdbx_description
1 polymer ?
#
loop_
_entity_poly.entity_id
_entity_poly.type
_entity_poly.pdbx_seq_one_letter_code
_entity_poly.pdbx_strand_id
1 'polypeptide(L)'
;MAWIALTDRPPTPDDLSRVAGDVQSVYVLPALRGSGTGARLLEALLDVARDAGCRYVRVHSSTRAIPLYARAGFAVDETYRVVRL
;
A
#
# COMPACT_ATOMS: atom_id res chain seq x y z
N MET A 1 -4.06 1.42 -13.49
CA MET A 1 -4.60 2.39 -12.52
C MET A 1 -4.32 1.87 -11.13
N ALA A 2 -3.97 2.76 -10.21
CA ALA A 2 -3.75 2.48 -8.81
C ALA A 2 -3.86 3.82 -8.07
N TRP A 3 -4.26 3.80 -6.81
CA TRP A 3 -4.26 4.98 -5.96
C TRP A 3 -3.97 4.58 -4.51
N ILE A 4 -3.63 5.57 -3.68
CA ILE A 4 -3.38 5.37 -2.26
C ILE A 4 -4.30 6.28 -1.45
N ALA A 5 -4.97 5.70 -0.46
CA ALA A 5 -5.71 6.46 0.54
C ALA A 5 -4.75 6.85 1.65
N LEU A 6 -4.71 8.14 2.00
CA LEU A 6 -4.01 8.63 3.18
C LEU A 6 -5.04 8.84 4.30
N THR A 7 -4.74 8.31 5.47
CA THR A 7 -5.64 8.41 6.63
C THR A 7 -4.87 8.83 7.87
N ASP A 8 -5.46 9.73 8.64
CA ASP A 8 -4.94 10.10 9.94
C ASP A 8 -5.01 8.89 10.89
N ARG A 9 -4.00 8.80 11.74
CA ARG A 9 -3.93 7.82 12.81
C ARG A 9 -4.02 8.53 14.17
N PRO A 10 -4.49 7.82 15.21
CA PRO A 10 -4.42 8.33 16.56
C PRO A 10 -2.98 8.77 16.90
N PRO A 11 -2.79 9.96 17.51
CA PRO A 11 -1.49 10.45 17.89
C PRO A 11 -0.87 9.56 18.98
N THR A 12 0.46 9.61 19.10
CA THR A 12 1.18 9.16 20.30
C THR A 12 1.79 10.38 21.00
N PRO A 13 2.18 10.30 22.29
CA PRO A 13 2.78 11.43 22.99
C PRO A 13 4.00 12.05 22.28
N ASP A 14 4.73 11.24 21.51
CA ASP A 14 5.92 11.60 20.74
C ASP A 14 5.66 11.95 19.26
N ASP A 15 4.47 11.65 18.72
CA ASP A 15 4.12 11.89 17.31
C ASP A 15 2.62 12.21 17.17
N LEU A 16 2.34 13.50 17.02
CA LEU A 16 0.97 14.01 16.95
C LEU A 16 0.39 13.98 15.52
N SER A 17 1.23 13.85 14.49
CA SER A 17 0.84 13.93 13.09
C SER A 17 1.15 12.63 12.36
N ARG A 18 0.37 11.60 12.68
CA ARG A 18 0.58 10.24 12.19
C ARG A 18 -0.34 9.93 11.02
N VAL A 19 0.23 9.47 9.91
CA VAL A 19 -0.52 9.11 8.69
C VAL A 19 -0.25 7.64 8.33
N ALA A 20 -1.28 6.94 7.83
CA ALA A 20 -1.19 5.64 7.19
C ALA A 20 -1.56 5.72 5.71
N GLY A 21 -0.91 4.89 4.90
CA GLY A 21 -1.27 4.68 3.50
C GLY A 21 -1.96 3.33 3.28
N ASP A 22 -3.04 3.32 2.49
CA ASP A 22 -3.70 2.09 2.03
C ASP A 22 -3.75 2.08 0.50
N VAL A 23 -3.05 1.13 -0.12
CA VAL A 23 -3.03 0.97 -1.58
C VAL A 23 -4.35 0.35 -2.06
N GLN A 24 -4.95 0.97 -3.06
CA GLN A 24 -6.27 0.64 -3.56
C GLN A 24 -6.29 0.48 -5.08
N SER A 25 -7.20 -0.38 -5.53
CA SER A 25 -7.61 -0.54 -6.93
C SER A 25 -6.45 -0.74 -7.92
N VAL A 26 -5.37 -1.44 -7.52
CA VAL A 26 -4.23 -1.72 -8.40
C VAL A 26 -4.65 -2.65 -9.54
N TYR A 27 -4.65 -2.12 -10.75
CA TYR A 27 -5.06 -2.82 -11.95
C TYR A 27 -4.15 -2.52 -13.13
N VAL A 28 -3.69 -3.58 -13.80
CA VAL A 28 -2.93 -3.53 -15.05
C VAL A 28 -3.71 -4.33 -16.11
N LEU A 29 -3.90 -3.71 -17.27
CA LEU A 29 -4.52 -4.32 -18.45
C LEU A 29 -3.85 -5.67 -18.75
N PRO A 30 -4.59 -6.72 -19.12
CA PRO A 30 -4.03 -8.05 -19.39
C PRO A 30 -2.81 -8.04 -20.31
N ALA A 31 -2.86 -7.28 -21.40
CA ALA A 31 -1.78 -7.17 -22.38
C ALA A 31 -0.47 -6.55 -21.84
N LEU A 32 -0.53 -5.85 -20.71
CA LEU A 32 0.63 -5.19 -20.08
C LEU A 32 1.12 -5.93 -18.83
N ARG A 33 0.56 -7.10 -18.51
CA ARG A 33 1.02 -7.87 -17.34
C ARG A 33 2.40 -8.46 -17.62
N GLY A 34 3.27 -8.48 -16.61
CA GLY A 34 4.67 -8.90 -16.78
C GLY A 34 5.62 -7.84 -17.34
N SER A 35 5.09 -6.71 -17.83
CA SER A 35 5.90 -5.59 -18.37
C SER A 35 6.59 -4.70 -17.32
N GLY A 36 6.38 -4.96 -16.02
CA GLY A 36 6.80 -4.07 -14.95
C GLY A 36 5.86 -2.89 -14.66
N THR A 37 4.79 -2.69 -15.44
CA THR A 37 3.82 -1.59 -15.22
C THR A 37 3.25 -1.56 -13.80
N GLY A 38 2.91 -2.72 -13.23
CA GLY A 38 2.39 -2.80 -11.85
C GLY A 38 3.42 -2.38 -10.79
N ALA A 39 4.70 -2.67 -11.00
CA ALA A 39 5.77 -2.29 -10.10
C ALA A 39 5.98 -0.78 -10.11
N ARG A 40 6.00 -0.17 -11.31
CA ARG A 40 6.11 1.29 -11.47
C ARG A 40 4.93 2.04 -10.84
N LEU A 41 3.71 1.51 -10.98
CA LEU A 41 2.54 2.08 -10.30
C LEU A 41 2.71 2.02 -8.78
N LEU A 42 3.13 0.88 -8.25
CA LEU A 42 3.30 0.70 -6.81
C LEU A 42 4.41 1.59 -6.25
N GLU A 43 5.54 1.69 -6.95
CA GLU A 43 6.66 2.55 -6.58
C GLU A 43 6.23 4.02 -6.46
N ALA A 44 5.51 4.54 -7.46
CA ALA A 44 4.98 5.89 -7.41
C ALA A 44 4.03 6.13 -6.22
N LEU A 45 3.21 5.14 -5.85
CA LEU A 45 2.36 5.24 -4.65
C LEU A 45 3.15 5.23 -3.35
N LEU A 46 4.25 4.46 -3.30
CA LEU A 46 5.13 4.43 -2.13
C LEU A 46 5.90 5.75 -1.99
N ASP A 47 6.28 6.40 -3.08
CA ASP A 47 6.87 7.74 -3.04
C ASP A 47 5.88 8.77 -2.46
N VAL A 48 4.64 8.77 -2.94
CA VAL A 48 3.57 9.61 -2.36
C VAL A 48 3.37 9.33 -0.86
N ALA A 49 3.43 8.06 -0.45
CA ALA A 49 3.31 7.71 0.96
C ALA A 49 4.47 8.23 1.81
N ARG A 50 5.71 8.16 1.29
CA ARG A 50 6.91 8.67 1.98
C ARG A 50 6.84 10.19 2.13
N ASP A 51 6.46 10.89 1.06
CA ASP A 51 6.32 12.35 1.08
C ASP A 51 5.22 12.80 2.06
N ALA A 52 4.18 11.99 2.23
CA ALA A 52 3.13 12.22 3.22
C ALA A 52 3.52 11.83 4.66
N GLY A 53 4.73 11.32 4.89
CA GLY A 53 5.19 10.90 6.22
C GLY A 53 4.59 9.58 6.72
N CYS A 54 4.04 8.74 5.82
CA CYS A 54 3.51 7.45 6.20
C CYS A 54 4.62 6.54 6.75
N ARG A 55 4.44 6.05 7.99
CA ARG A 55 5.38 5.07 8.58
C ARG A 55 5.18 3.64 8.03
N TYR A 56 3.99 3.35 7.50
CA TYR A 56 3.72 2.09 6.79
C TYR A 56 2.65 2.29 5.73
N VAL A 57 2.61 1.35 4.78
CA VAL A 57 1.58 1.22 3.77
C VAL A 57 1.00 -0.20 3.83
N ARG A 58 -0.33 -0.32 3.74
CA ARG A 58 -1.03 -1.61 3.69
C ARG A 58 -1.67 -1.84 2.34
N VAL A 59 -1.93 -3.10 2.04
CA VAL A 59 -2.70 -3.49 0.87
C VAL A 59 -3.48 -4.76 1.16
N HIS A 60 -4.73 -4.81 0.67
CA HIS A 60 -5.47 -6.06 0.57
C HIS A 60 -5.21 -6.66 -0.81
N SER A 61 -4.38 -7.71 -0.84
CA SER A 61 -3.94 -8.33 -2.08
C SER A 61 -4.79 -9.55 -2.46
N SER A 62 -5.03 -9.73 -3.75
CA SER A 62 -5.39 -11.05 -4.30
C SER A 62 -4.17 -11.97 -4.33
N THR A 63 -4.37 -13.29 -4.32
CA THR A 63 -3.27 -14.28 -4.37
C THR A 63 -2.33 -14.05 -5.55
N ARG A 64 -2.88 -13.69 -6.72
CA ARG A 64 -2.10 -13.41 -7.93
C ARG A 64 -1.16 -12.22 -7.79
N ALA A 65 -1.52 -11.22 -6.99
CA ALA A 65 -0.74 -10.00 -6.84
C ALA A 65 0.30 -10.09 -5.71
N ILE A 66 0.28 -11.13 -4.88
CA ILE A 66 1.25 -11.33 -3.79
C ILE A 66 2.71 -11.21 -4.28
N PRO A 67 3.14 -11.83 -5.40
CA PRO A 67 4.53 -11.71 -5.85
C PRO A 67 4.94 -10.28 -6.22
N LEU A 68 4.01 -9.44 -6.68
CA LEU A 68 4.28 -8.02 -6.94
C LEU A 68 4.59 -7.29 -5.64
N TYR A 69 3.71 -7.43 -4.64
CA TYR A 69 3.87 -6.75 -3.36
C TYR A 69 5.09 -7.26 -2.59
N ALA A 70 5.33 -8.58 -2.58
CA ALA A 70 6.50 -9.17 -1.95
C ALA A 70 7.82 -8.62 -2.52
N ARG A 71 7.92 -8.45 -3.84
CA ARG A 71 9.10 -7.82 -4.48
C ARG A 71 9.27 -6.35 -4.10
N ALA A 72 8.19 -5.65 -3.77
CA ALA A 72 8.21 -4.27 -3.29
C ALA A 72 8.44 -4.17 -1.77
N GLY A 73 8.71 -5.29 -1.08
CA GLY A 73 9.02 -5.32 0.35
C GLY A 73 7.80 -5.45 1.26
N PHE A 74 6.59 -5.65 0.72
CA PHE A 74 5.43 -5.97 1.55
C PHE A 74 5.57 -7.36 2.17
N ALA A 75 5.23 -7.46 3.44
CA ALA A 75 5.12 -8.71 4.18
C ALA A 75 3.72 -8.85 4.79
N VAL A 76 3.36 -10.07 5.15
CA VAL A 76 2.15 -10.31 5.95
C VAL A 76 2.38 -9.78 7.35
N ASP A 77 1.47 -8.94 7.85
CA ASP A 77 1.46 -8.47 9.23
C ASP A 77 0.36 -9.20 10.01
N GLU A 78 0.76 -10.10 10.91
CA GLU A 78 -0.15 -10.90 11.73
C GLU A 78 -0.85 -10.09 12.84
N THR A 79 -0.37 -8.88 13.12
CA THR A 79 -0.89 -8.02 14.18
C THR A 79 -2.08 -7.17 13.71
N TYR A 80 -2.28 -7.03 12.40
CA TYR A 80 -3.39 -6.27 11.84
C TYR A 80 -4.71 -7.05 11.94
N ARG A 81 -5.66 -6.51 12.73
CA ARG A 81 -7.00 -7.07 12.93
C ARG A 81 -8.06 -6.13 12.38
N VAL A 82 -9.07 -6.68 11.74
CA VAL A 82 -10.23 -5.95 11.21
C VAL A 82 -11.50 -6.70 11.58
N VAL A 83 -12.54 -5.96 11.98
CA VAL A 83 -13.91 -6.46 12.14
C VAL A 83 -14.74 -5.87 11.02
N ARG A 84 -15.54 -6.70 10.35
CA ARG A 84 -16.57 -6.23 9.41
C ARG A 84 -17.87 -6.09 10.20
N LEU A 85 -18.49 -4.93 10.09
CA LEU A 85 -19.80 -4.62 10.70
C LEU A 85 -20.92 -4.90 9.70
#